data_AF-A0A5P8FPF7-F1
#
_entry.id   AF-A0A5P8FPF7-F1
#
_cell.length_a   1.000
_cell.length_b   1.000
_cell.length_c   1.000
_cell.angle_alpha   90.00
_cell.angle_beta   90.00
_cell.angle_gamma   90.00
#
_symmetry.space_group_name_H-M   'P 1'
#
loop_
_entity.id
_entity.type
_entity.pdbx_description
1 polymer ?
#
loop_
_entity_poly.entity_id
_entity_poly.type
_entity_poly.pdbx_seq_one_letter_code
_entity_poly.pdbx_strand_id
1 'polypeptide(L)'
;MQKVVVDQIGPDGELLLDVDPRLSEETKSRLLLEALPGAVTDVVAGVRVVRFRDQVILKKQVTHLGRPWPGFKKRIQIPRTWLEVERQASASDLQTRFVGIYHYCGVTIFVDFDPARYLRQKANNSAAHVATNDLHQAQVNGQFRRVDRSGNVVTSVRADSLQRYLIDGYDSHQPRLDVFRAFSSHLFSMGRIDALTAVNAMHEVRWPDRFQGEWPGFFLEYEFDRFVRTEGVQGLVEFQKVKANGRYDYDLVFKSGATVAYYGDLKASDVVKQESPGNDAEDFARCLAEFGRFWYVVYEHETVHARDNGDVATIAWNEWRRSAGHLARKGYNPLSYARRFKESVRFTRMSVLEVNDANAGVVLGEFAQGQQPDGAARALKVMIKKRNVDNFLIYSHTVDQPAPSRS
;
A
#
# COMPACT_ATOMS: atom_id res chain seq x y z
N MET A 1 12.15 -34.10 -2.37
CA MET A 1 12.05 -32.65 -2.67
C MET A 1 11.91 -31.91 -1.35
N GLN A 2 12.83 -30.99 -1.04
CA GLN A 2 12.73 -30.17 0.18
C GLN A 2 11.48 -29.29 0.06
N LYS A 3 10.55 -29.39 1.01
CA LYS A 3 9.35 -28.54 1.01
C LYS A 3 9.79 -27.10 1.27
N VAL A 4 9.28 -26.16 0.48
CA VAL A 4 9.58 -24.73 0.65
C VAL A 4 8.69 -24.20 1.77
N VAL A 5 9.31 -23.63 2.81
CA VAL A 5 8.62 -22.92 3.89
C VAL A 5 8.24 -21.54 3.38
N VAL A 6 6.99 -21.17 3.54
CA VAL A 6 6.38 -19.93 3.03
C VAL A 6 5.40 -19.37 4.05
N ASP A 7 5.04 -18.12 3.83
CA ASP A 7 4.05 -17.37 4.59
C ASP A 7 2.66 -18.04 4.51
N GLN A 8 2.03 -18.25 5.65
CA GLN A 8 0.65 -18.73 5.81
C GLN A 8 -0.12 -17.79 6.75
N ILE A 9 -1.43 -17.73 6.61
CA ILE A 9 -2.33 -16.94 7.43
C ILE A 9 -3.16 -17.88 8.29
N GLY A 10 -3.08 -17.71 9.60
CA GLY A 10 -3.88 -18.45 10.57
C GLY A 10 -5.23 -17.78 10.88
N PRO A 11 -6.04 -18.41 11.74
CA PRO A 11 -7.42 -18.00 12.01
C PRO A 11 -7.57 -16.57 12.54
N ASP A 12 -6.60 -16.09 13.31
CA ASP A 12 -6.61 -14.76 13.90
C ASP A 12 -5.95 -13.72 12.96
N GLY A 13 -5.60 -14.13 11.74
CA GLY A 13 -4.86 -13.33 10.77
C GLY A 13 -3.35 -13.33 11.02
N GLU A 14 -2.86 -14.10 11.99
CA GLU A 14 -1.45 -14.21 12.31
C GLU A 14 -0.66 -14.84 11.16
N LEU A 15 0.60 -14.42 11.01
CA LEU A 15 1.50 -14.99 10.02
C LEU A 15 2.25 -16.17 10.60
N LEU A 16 2.15 -17.28 9.88
CA LEU A 16 2.81 -18.54 10.19
C LEU A 16 3.79 -18.87 9.07
N LEU A 17 4.87 -19.59 9.40
CA LEU A 17 5.82 -20.10 8.43
C LEU A 17 5.64 -21.61 8.31
N ASP A 18 5.09 -22.05 7.17
CA ASP A 18 4.84 -23.46 6.91
C ASP A 18 4.81 -23.76 5.40
N VAL A 19 4.61 -25.02 5.03
CA VAL A 19 4.56 -25.49 3.65
C VAL A 19 3.14 -25.31 3.09
N ASP A 20 3.03 -25.04 1.79
CA ASP A 20 1.70 -25.02 1.16
C ASP A 20 1.04 -26.41 1.24
N PRO A 21 -0.21 -26.50 1.72
CA PRO A 21 -0.97 -27.73 1.66
C PRO A 21 -1.31 -28.08 0.21
N ARG A 22 -1.75 -29.31 -0.05
CA ARG A 22 -2.29 -29.70 -1.35
C ARG A 22 -3.79 -29.92 -1.25
N LEU A 23 -4.57 -29.23 -2.08
CA LEU A 23 -6.02 -29.42 -2.15
C LEU A 23 -6.38 -30.32 -3.34
N SER A 24 -7.18 -31.35 -3.07
CA SER A 24 -7.81 -32.15 -4.13
C SER A 24 -8.87 -31.32 -4.88
N GLU A 25 -9.21 -31.72 -6.12
CA GLU A 25 -10.32 -31.08 -6.87
C GLU A 25 -11.66 -31.19 -6.13
N GLU A 26 -11.87 -32.29 -5.42
CA GLU A 26 -13.05 -32.51 -4.57
C GLU A 26 -13.09 -31.52 -3.41
N THR A 27 -11.98 -31.36 -2.67
CA THR A 27 -11.88 -30.40 -1.56
C THR A 27 -12.13 -28.97 -2.04
N LYS A 28 -11.55 -28.59 -3.18
CA LYS A 28 -11.79 -27.26 -3.77
C LYS A 28 -13.25 -27.04 -4.14
N SER A 29 -13.92 -28.06 -4.64
CA SER A 29 -15.34 -27.97 -4.99
C SER A 29 -16.19 -27.86 -3.72
N ARG A 30 -15.90 -28.70 -2.71
CA ARG A 30 -16.57 -28.68 -1.41
C ARG A 30 -16.48 -27.30 -0.74
N LEU A 31 -15.28 -26.73 -0.61
CA LEU A 31 -15.09 -25.42 0.02
C LEU A 31 -15.90 -24.31 -0.66
N LEU A 32 -15.97 -24.29 -2.00
CA LEU A 32 -16.79 -23.32 -2.72
C LEU A 32 -18.29 -23.53 -2.53
N LEU A 33 -18.76 -24.78 -2.57
CA LEU A 33 -20.17 -25.11 -2.38
C LEU A 33 -20.65 -24.78 -0.96
N GLU A 34 -19.81 -25.03 0.05
CA GLU A 34 -20.06 -24.65 1.44
C GLU A 34 -20.17 -23.13 1.61
N ALA A 35 -19.31 -22.36 0.92
CA ALA A 35 -19.32 -20.89 0.95
C ALA A 35 -20.43 -20.27 0.08
N LEU A 36 -21.07 -21.04 -0.81
CA LEU A 36 -22.08 -20.57 -1.76
C LEU A 36 -23.33 -21.46 -1.73
N PRO A 37 -24.22 -21.28 -0.74
CA PRO A 37 -25.52 -21.94 -0.73
C PRO A 37 -26.27 -21.73 -2.06
N GLY A 38 -26.68 -22.84 -2.69
CA GLY A 38 -27.36 -22.83 -3.99
C GLY A 38 -26.42 -22.93 -5.21
N ALA A 39 -25.11 -22.97 -5.01
CA ALA A 39 -24.17 -23.30 -6.07
C ALA A 39 -24.21 -24.81 -6.39
N VAL A 40 -23.90 -25.14 -7.64
CA VAL A 40 -23.83 -26.54 -8.12
C VAL A 40 -22.57 -26.76 -8.94
N THR A 41 -22.12 -28.02 -9.04
CA THR A 41 -21.07 -28.39 -10.00
C THR A 41 -21.68 -28.58 -11.37
N ASP A 42 -20.99 -28.11 -12.41
CA ASP A 42 -21.42 -28.24 -13.80
C ASP A 42 -20.21 -28.50 -14.72
N VAL A 43 -20.45 -28.71 -16.01
CA VAL A 43 -19.42 -28.87 -17.05
C VAL A 43 -19.67 -27.88 -18.18
N VAL A 44 -18.71 -26.98 -18.39
CA VAL A 44 -18.71 -26.00 -19.50
C VAL A 44 -17.44 -26.21 -20.31
N ALA A 45 -17.54 -26.30 -21.64
CA ALA A 45 -16.41 -26.61 -22.53
C ALA A 45 -15.57 -27.83 -22.08
N GLY A 46 -16.22 -28.86 -21.53
CA GLY A 46 -15.55 -30.06 -21.00
C GLY A 46 -14.77 -29.86 -19.69
N VAL A 47 -14.84 -28.67 -19.09
CA VAL A 47 -14.19 -28.33 -17.81
C VAL A 47 -15.22 -28.33 -16.69
N ARG A 48 -14.88 -28.99 -15.57
CA ARG A 48 -15.72 -28.96 -14.36
C ARG A 48 -15.65 -27.59 -13.69
N VAL A 49 -16.80 -26.94 -13.57
CA VAL A 49 -16.96 -25.60 -12.97
C VAL A 49 -17.86 -25.65 -11.75
N VAL A 50 -17.92 -24.54 -11.00
CA VAL A 50 -19.01 -24.28 -10.05
C VAL A 50 -19.91 -23.20 -10.65
N ARG A 51 -21.21 -23.47 -10.74
CA ARG A 51 -22.24 -22.52 -11.16
C ARG A 51 -22.89 -21.91 -9.94
N PHE A 52 -22.99 -20.58 -9.92
CA PHE A 52 -23.74 -19.85 -8.90
C PHE A 52 -24.47 -18.71 -9.59
N ARG A 53 -25.81 -18.76 -9.62
CA ARG A 53 -26.64 -17.81 -10.36
C ARG A 53 -26.22 -17.71 -11.84
N ASP A 54 -25.96 -16.51 -12.33
CA ASP A 54 -25.45 -16.17 -13.66
C ASP A 54 -23.93 -16.34 -13.79
N GLN A 55 -23.24 -16.87 -12.78
CA GLN A 55 -21.77 -16.93 -12.75
C GLN A 55 -21.22 -18.34 -12.98
N VAL A 56 -20.13 -18.43 -13.73
CA VAL A 56 -19.31 -19.63 -13.94
C VAL A 56 -17.98 -19.44 -13.24
N ILE A 57 -17.76 -20.21 -12.17
CA ILE A 57 -16.57 -20.11 -11.32
C ILE A 57 -15.56 -21.19 -11.70
N LEU A 58 -14.43 -20.72 -12.22
CA LEU A 58 -13.26 -21.53 -12.52
C LEU A 58 -12.27 -21.43 -11.35
N LYS A 59 -11.83 -22.58 -10.84
CA LYS A 59 -11.14 -22.65 -9.56
C LYS A 59 -9.74 -23.26 -9.63
N LYS A 60 -8.79 -22.64 -8.94
CA LYS A 60 -7.44 -23.19 -8.69
C LYS A 60 -7.02 -22.93 -7.25
N GLN A 61 -6.12 -23.74 -6.76
CA GLN A 61 -5.52 -23.49 -5.45
C GLN A 61 -4.52 -22.33 -5.56
N VAL A 62 -4.56 -21.42 -4.59
CA VAL A 62 -3.50 -20.42 -4.39
C VAL A 62 -2.28 -21.11 -3.80
N THR A 63 -1.13 -20.98 -4.47
CA THR A 63 0.14 -21.61 -4.07
C THR A 63 1.28 -20.62 -4.20
N HIS A 64 2.39 -20.86 -3.49
CA HIS A 64 3.63 -20.11 -3.63
C HIS A 64 4.11 -20.09 -5.07
N LEU A 65 4.64 -18.93 -5.48
CA LEU A 65 5.11 -18.68 -6.84
C LEU A 65 6.29 -19.58 -7.24
N GLY A 66 6.97 -20.20 -6.27
CA GLY A 66 8.14 -21.04 -6.46
C GLY A 66 9.45 -20.25 -6.37
N ARG A 67 10.59 -20.94 -6.28
CA ARG A 67 11.91 -20.30 -6.27
C ARG A 67 12.16 -19.56 -7.60
N PRO A 68 12.81 -18.38 -7.59
CA PRO A 68 13.48 -17.71 -6.46
C PRO A 68 12.59 -16.72 -5.69
N TRP A 69 11.26 -16.79 -5.84
CA TRP A 69 10.38 -15.76 -5.31
C TRP A 69 10.18 -15.84 -3.78
N PRO A 70 10.01 -14.70 -3.10
CA PRO A 70 9.74 -14.64 -1.66
C PRO A 70 8.50 -15.45 -1.24
N GLY A 71 8.45 -15.91 0.02
CA GLY A 71 7.35 -16.70 0.59
C GLY A 71 5.98 -16.03 0.46
N PHE A 72 5.92 -14.70 0.60
CA PHE A 72 4.68 -13.95 0.49
C PHE A 72 4.05 -13.95 -0.91
N LYS A 73 4.81 -14.23 -1.99
CA LYS A 73 4.31 -14.19 -3.36
C LYS A 73 3.61 -15.49 -3.72
N LYS A 74 2.29 -15.42 -3.93
CA LYS A 74 1.45 -16.55 -4.29
C LYS A 74 0.77 -16.33 -5.65
N ARG A 75 0.24 -17.41 -6.22
CA ARG A 75 -0.44 -17.39 -7.52
C ARG A 75 -1.50 -18.47 -7.67
N ILE A 76 -2.34 -18.29 -8.67
CA ILE A 76 -2.96 -19.41 -9.40
C ILE A 76 -2.33 -19.55 -10.78
N GLN A 77 -2.29 -20.78 -11.31
CA GLN A 77 -1.97 -21.04 -12.71
C GLN A 77 -3.27 -21.11 -13.52
N ILE A 78 -3.40 -20.28 -14.56
CA ILE A 78 -4.60 -20.23 -15.40
C ILE A 78 -4.39 -21.15 -16.62
N PRO A 79 -5.14 -22.26 -16.74
CA PRO A 79 -5.07 -23.14 -17.90
C PRO A 79 -5.64 -22.47 -19.15
N ARG A 80 -5.12 -22.82 -20.33
CA ARG A 80 -5.67 -22.35 -21.62
C ARG A 80 -7.15 -22.72 -21.82
N THR A 81 -7.58 -23.87 -21.28
CA THR A 81 -8.97 -24.32 -21.36
C THR A 81 -9.95 -23.35 -20.68
N TRP A 82 -9.50 -22.50 -19.75
CA TRP A 82 -10.36 -21.48 -19.13
C TRP A 82 -10.80 -20.41 -20.14
N LEU A 83 -10.01 -20.19 -21.21
CA LEU A 83 -10.39 -19.28 -22.29
C LEU A 83 -11.54 -19.85 -23.13
N GLU A 84 -11.60 -21.16 -23.31
CA GLU A 84 -12.69 -21.84 -24.02
C GLU A 84 -13.97 -21.80 -23.19
N VAL A 85 -13.86 -22.05 -21.87
CA VAL A 85 -14.97 -21.90 -20.94
C VAL A 85 -15.53 -20.49 -20.96
N GLU A 86 -14.66 -19.46 -20.89
CA GLU A 86 -15.11 -18.07 -20.90
C GLU A 86 -15.88 -17.73 -22.17
N ARG A 87 -15.38 -18.13 -23.36
CA ARG A 87 -16.10 -17.90 -24.62
C ARG A 87 -17.48 -18.56 -24.64
N GLN A 88 -17.59 -19.80 -24.16
CA GLN A 88 -18.88 -20.52 -24.14
C GLN A 88 -19.84 -19.92 -23.10
N ALA A 89 -19.33 -19.56 -21.92
CA ALA A 89 -20.11 -18.92 -20.85
C ALA A 89 -20.64 -17.55 -21.30
N SER A 90 -19.77 -16.72 -21.88
CA SER A 90 -20.13 -15.39 -22.40
C SER A 90 -21.14 -15.48 -23.54
N ALA A 91 -21.08 -16.50 -24.39
CA ALA A 91 -22.10 -16.76 -25.42
C ALA A 91 -23.47 -17.19 -24.86
N SER A 92 -23.53 -17.53 -23.58
CA SER A 92 -24.76 -17.91 -22.85
C SER A 92 -25.15 -16.86 -21.81
N ASP A 93 -24.66 -15.63 -21.95
CA ASP A 93 -24.87 -14.52 -21.00
C ASP A 93 -24.45 -14.83 -19.56
N LEU A 94 -23.44 -15.71 -19.38
CA LEU A 94 -22.90 -16.06 -18.07
C LEU A 94 -21.59 -15.31 -17.79
N GLN A 95 -21.45 -14.81 -16.57
CA GLN A 95 -20.23 -14.15 -16.13
C GLN A 95 -19.18 -15.18 -15.66
N THR A 96 -18.02 -15.20 -16.30
CA THR A 96 -16.90 -16.04 -15.86
C THR A 96 -16.11 -15.39 -14.72
N ARG A 97 -15.72 -16.18 -13.71
CA ARG A 97 -14.88 -15.76 -12.57
C ARG A 97 -13.67 -16.68 -12.44
N PHE A 98 -12.49 -16.11 -12.25
CA PHE A 98 -11.27 -16.86 -11.97
C PHE A 98 -10.99 -16.79 -10.47
N VAL A 99 -11.28 -17.88 -9.75
CA VAL A 99 -11.18 -17.91 -8.28
C VAL A 99 -10.01 -18.76 -7.83
N GLY A 100 -9.09 -18.12 -7.11
CA GLY A 100 -8.10 -18.79 -6.28
C GLY A 100 -8.68 -19.22 -4.95
N ILE A 101 -8.31 -20.41 -4.48
CA ILE A 101 -8.68 -20.93 -3.16
C ILE A 101 -7.41 -21.04 -2.31
N TYR A 102 -7.32 -20.18 -1.31
CA TYR A 102 -6.37 -20.32 -0.21
C TYR A 102 -7.04 -21.12 0.92
N HIS A 103 -6.35 -22.15 1.43
CA HIS A 103 -6.83 -22.91 2.57
C HIS A 103 -5.68 -23.40 3.44
N TYR A 104 -5.67 -23.04 4.72
CA TYR A 104 -4.65 -23.45 5.69
C TYR A 104 -5.26 -23.46 7.11
N CYS A 105 -5.07 -24.54 7.87
CA CYS A 105 -5.55 -24.67 9.26
C CYS A 105 -6.98 -24.16 9.52
N GLY A 106 -7.93 -24.50 8.64
CA GLY A 106 -9.33 -24.09 8.74
C GLY A 106 -9.65 -22.71 8.16
N VAL A 107 -8.64 -21.88 7.89
CA VAL A 107 -8.81 -20.60 7.18
C VAL A 107 -9.08 -20.87 5.71
N THR A 108 -10.13 -20.26 5.17
CA THR A 108 -10.44 -20.31 3.74
C THR A 108 -10.67 -18.90 3.21
N ILE A 109 -9.88 -18.52 2.21
CA ILE A 109 -9.98 -17.23 1.53
C ILE A 109 -10.07 -17.49 0.03
N PHE A 110 -11.05 -16.88 -0.60
CA PHE A 110 -11.28 -16.92 -2.03
C PHE A 110 -10.70 -15.66 -2.66
N VAL A 111 -9.93 -15.81 -3.73
CA VAL A 111 -9.30 -14.69 -4.44
C VAL A 111 -9.91 -14.61 -5.83
N ASP A 112 -10.77 -13.62 -6.05
CA ASP A 112 -11.37 -13.34 -7.36
C ASP A 112 -10.40 -12.48 -8.19
N PHE A 113 -9.99 -13.04 -9.32
CA PHE A 113 -9.15 -12.38 -10.32
C PHE A 113 -10.02 -11.98 -11.50
N ASP A 114 -10.08 -10.69 -11.82
CA ASP A 114 -10.86 -10.21 -12.97
C ASP A 114 -10.31 -10.81 -14.28
N PRO A 115 -11.09 -11.65 -15.01
CA PRO A 115 -10.63 -12.29 -16.23
C PRO A 115 -10.26 -11.30 -17.34
N ALA A 116 -10.85 -10.09 -17.36
CA ALA A 116 -10.79 -9.17 -18.49
C ALA A 116 -9.35 -8.81 -18.94
N ARG A 117 -8.38 -8.78 -18.01
CA ARG A 117 -6.97 -8.55 -18.37
C ARG A 117 -6.25 -9.84 -18.78
N TYR A 118 -6.53 -10.97 -18.14
CA TYR A 118 -5.90 -12.25 -18.48
C TYR A 118 -6.34 -12.77 -19.85
N LEU A 119 -7.58 -12.50 -20.26
CA LEU A 119 -8.12 -12.85 -21.59
C LEU A 119 -7.42 -12.08 -22.72
N ARG A 120 -6.98 -10.84 -22.47
CA ARG A 120 -6.33 -9.96 -23.47
C ARG A 120 -4.84 -10.26 -23.65
N GLN A 121 -4.20 -10.90 -22.68
CA GLN A 121 -2.78 -11.18 -22.74
C GLN A 121 -2.50 -12.46 -23.54
N LYS A 122 -1.78 -12.35 -24.66
CA LYS A 122 -1.34 -13.48 -25.51
C LYS A 122 -0.27 -14.39 -24.86
N ALA A 123 0.04 -14.22 -23.56
CA ALA A 123 1.18 -14.89 -22.94
C ALA A 123 0.89 -16.36 -22.61
N ASN A 124 1.84 -17.24 -22.92
CA ASN A 124 1.70 -18.69 -22.86
C ASN A 124 1.64 -19.31 -21.45
N ASN A 125 1.83 -18.51 -20.39
CA ASN A 125 1.81 -18.94 -18.98
C ASN A 125 1.13 -17.88 -18.11
N SER A 126 -0.19 -17.72 -18.24
CA SER A 126 -0.95 -16.79 -17.40
C SER A 126 -0.96 -17.28 -15.96
N ALA A 127 -0.29 -16.54 -15.09
CA ALA A 127 -0.42 -16.67 -13.64
C ALA A 127 -1.05 -15.39 -13.12
N ALA A 128 -2.02 -15.55 -12.20
CA ALA A 128 -2.57 -14.43 -11.47
C ALA A 128 -1.98 -14.41 -10.07
N HIS A 129 -1.47 -13.26 -9.64
CA HIS A 129 -0.66 -13.13 -8.44
C HIS A 129 -1.44 -12.53 -7.29
N VAL A 130 -1.18 -13.04 -6.09
CA VAL A 130 -1.73 -12.53 -4.83
C VAL A 130 -0.62 -12.53 -3.78
N ALA A 131 -0.57 -11.49 -2.95
CA ALA A 131 0.37 -11.38 -1.85
C ALA A 131 -0.23 -11.95 -0.57
N THR A 132 0.60 -12.37 0.38
CA THR A 132 0.10 -12.88 1.67
C THR A 132 -0.62 -11.79 2.46
N ASN A 133 -0.20 -10.53 2.32
CA ASN A 133 -0.95 -9.41 2.89
C ASN A 133 -2.37 -9.29 2.31
N ASP A 134 -2.58 -9.57 1.02
CA ASP A 134 -3.94 -9.53 0.44
C ASP A 134 -4.87 -10.54 1.16
N LEU A 135 -4.33 -11.71 1.51
CA LEU A 135 -5.04 -12.75 2.27
C LEU A 135 -5.27 -12.33 3.73
N HIS A 136 -4.24 -11.79 4.40
CA HIS A 136 -4.36 -11.25 5.75
C HIS A 136 -5.47 -10.19 5.84
N GLN A 137 -5.47 -9.21 4.91
CA GLN A 137 -6.47 -8.15 4.89
C GLN A 137 -7.89 -8.71 4.74
N ALA A 138 -8.08 -9.73 3.91
CA ALA A 138 -9.39 -10.39 3.77
C ALA A 138 -9.76 -11.17 5.04
N GLN A 139 -8.81 -11.83 5.70
CA GLN A 139 -9.10 -12.55 6.95
C GLN A 139 -9.56 -11.60 8.06
N VAL A 140 -8.88 -10.45 8.20
CA VAL A 140 -9.18 -9.45 9.24
C VAL A 140 -10.42 -8.64 8.91
N ASN A 141 -10.57 -8.17 7.67
CA ASN A 141 -11.61 -7.21 7.27
C ASN A 141 -12.79 -7.85 6.51
N GLY A 142 -12.77 -9.16 6.26
CA GLY A 142 -13.75 -9.90 5.46
C GLY A 142 -13.51 -9.82 3.95
N GLN A 143 -13.18 -8.63 3.42
CA GLN A 143 -12.86 -8.42 2.00
C GLN A 143 -11.68 -7.47 1.84
N PHE A 144 -10.91 -7.66 0.77
CA PHE A 144 -9.84 -6.75 0.40
C PHE A 144 -9.58 -6.74 -1.10
N ARG A 145 -9.60 -5.55 -1.71
CA ARG A 145 -9.32 -5.35 -3.14
C ARG A 145 -8.07 -4.52 -3.34
N ARG A 146 -7.25 -4.96 -4.29
CA ARG A 146 -6.08 -4.23 -4.77
C ARG A 146 -6.07 -4.20 -6.29
N VAL A 147 -5.51 -3.11 -6.84
CA VAL A 147 -5.09 -3.03 -8.24
C VAL A 147 -3.58 -3.15 -8.27
N ASP A 148 -3.05 -4.16 -8.96
CA ASP A 148 -1.60 -4.34 -9.06
C ASP A 148 -0.96 -3.36 -10.07
N ARG A 149 0.38 -3.35 -10.14
CA ARG A 149 1.14 -2.48 -11.07
C ARG A 149 0.82 -2.75 -12.54
N SER A 150 0.31 -3.93 -12.87
CA SER A 150 -0.11 -4.33 -14.21
C SER A 150 -1.60 -4.00 -14.46
N GLY A 151 -2.26 -3.34 -13.52
CA GLY A 151 -3.67 -2.95 -13.58
C GLY A 151 -4.65 -4.10 -13.41
N ASN A 152 -4.21 -5.26 -12.92
CA ASN A 152 -5.10 -6.37 -12.61
C ASN A 152 -5.84 -6.07 -11.31
N VAL A 153 -7.15 -6.31 -11.29
CA VAL A 153 -7.97 -6.21 -10.09
C VAL A 153 -7.98 -7.58 -9.40
N VAL A 154 -7.55 -7.59 -8.15
CA VAL A 154 -7.50 -8.80 -7.30
C VAL A 154 -8.33 -8.52 -6.06
N THR A 155 -9.34 -9.35 -5.80
CA THR A 155 -10.19 -9.23 -4.60
C THR A 155 -10.10 -10.50 -3.78
N SER A 156 -9.52 -10.42 -2.59
CA SER A 156 -9.49 -11.49 -1.59
C SER A 156 -10.70 -11.39 -0.68
N VAL A 157 -11.37 -12.51 -0.43
CA VAL A 157 -12.67 -12.56 0.26
C VAL A 157 -12.67 -13.75 1.23
N ARG A 158 -12.94 -13.49 2.51
CA ARG A 158 -13.11 -14.53 3.52
C ARG A 158 -14.33 -15.39 3.19
N ALA A 159 -14.26 -16.68 3.52
CA ALA A 159 -15.28 -17.64 3.10
C ALA A 159 -16.72 -17.27 3.47
N ASP A 160 -16.93 -16.72 4.66
CA ASP A 160 -18.24 -16.26 5.16
C ASP A 160 -18.81 -15.06 4.37
N SER A 161 -17.97 -14.36 3.62
CA SER A 161 -18.30 -13.13 2.88
C SER A 161 -18.43 -13.36 1.38
N LEU A 162 -18.07 -14.55 0.87
CA LEU A 162 -18.01 -14.84 -0.57
C LEU A 162 -19.37 -14.68 -1.25
N GLN A 163 -20.44 -15.22 -0.65
CA GLN A 163 -21.77 -15.15 -1.24
C GLN A 163 -22.21 -13.70 -1.41
N ARG A 164 -22.05 -12.87 -0.37
CA ARG A 164 -22.39 -11.45 -0.42
C ARG A 164 -21.58 -10.73 -1.49
N TYR A 165 -20.26 -10.97 -1.53
CA TYR A 165 -19.39 -10.38 -2.54
C TYR A 165 -19.83 -10.70 -3.98
N LEU A 166 -20.22 -11.95 -4.27
CA LEU A 166 -20.64 -12.33 -5.62
C LEU A 166 -22.02 -11.77 -6.01
N ILE A 167 -22.85 -11.39 -5.04
CA ILE A 167 -24.19 -10.84 -5.28
C ILE A 167 -24.16 -9.31 -5.34
N ASP A 168 -23.60 -8.69 -4.32
CA ASP A 168 -23.64 -7.25 -4.08
C ASP A 168 -22.39 -6.54 -4.61
N GLY A 169 -21.34 -7.30 -4.93
CA GLY A 169 -20.04 -6.77 -5.33
C GLY A 169 -19.11 -6.51 -4.15
N TYR A 170 -18.01 -5.81 -4.44
CA TYR A 170 -17.01 -5.45 -3.43
C TYR A 170 -17.52 -4.27 -2.59
N ASP A 171 -17.65 -4.51 -1.29
CA ASP A 171 -17.97 -3.48 -0.32
C ASP A 171 -16.66 -2.98 0.31
N SER A 172 -16.18 -1.81 -0.12
CA SER A 172 -15.12 -1.09 0.59
C SER A 172 -15.56 0.29 0.99
N HIS A 173 -16.08 0.41 2.20
CA HIS A 173 -16.10 1.68 2.88
C HIS A 173 -14.89 1.76 3.83
N GLN A 174 -13.82 2.41 3.38
CA GLN A 174 -12.69 2.79 4.24
C GLN A 174 -12.60 4.31 4.32
N PRO A 175 -13.34 4.96 5.23
CA PRO A 175 -13.39 6.43 5.33
C PRO A 175 -12.01 7.09 5.43
N ARG A 176 -11.06 6.43 6.10
CA ARG A 176 -9.68 6.91 6.25
C ARG A 176 -8.93 6.95 4.92
N LEU A 177 -9.19 6.02 4.00
CA LEU A 177 -8.61 6.06 2.65
C LEU A 177 -9.23 7.18 1.81
N ASP A 178 -10.51 7.51 2.02
CA ASP A 178 -11.17 8.59 1.29
C ASP A 178 -10.60 9.98 1.66
N VAL A 179 -10.14 10.16 2.91
CA VAL A 179 -9.35 11.35 3.31
C VAL A 179 -8.10 11.49 2.43
N PHE A 180 -7.31 10.42 2.29
CA PHE A 180 -6.10 10.46 1.46
C PHE A 180 -6.41 10.56 -0.03
N ARG A 181 -7.53 10.01 -0.50
CA ARG A 181 -7.97 10.17 -1.89
C ARG A 181 -8.24 11.65 -2.19
N ALA A 182 -9.03 12.31 -1.36
CA ALA A 182 -9.36 13.72 -1.51
C ALA A 182 -8.10 14.61 -1.39
N PHE A 183 -7.26 14.36 -0.37
CA PHE A 183 -6.01 15.09 -0.21
C PHE A 183 -5.07 14.89 -1.40
N SER A 184 -4.96 13.67 -1.93
CA SER A 184 -4.11 13.40 -3.09
C SER A 184 -4.61 14.13 -4.35
N SER A 185 -5.92 14.18 -4.58
CA SER A 185 -6.47 14.98 -5.69
C SER A 185 -6.11 16.47 -5.56
N HIS A 186 -6.21 17.03 -4.35
CA HIS A 186 -5.79 18.39 -4.05
C HIS A 186 -4.29 18.60 -4.30
N LEU A 187 -3.44 17.79 -3.69
CA LEU A 187 -1.99 17.91 -3.80
C LEU A 187 -1.50 17.74 -5.24
N PHE A 188 -2.08 16.80 -5.98
CA PHE A 188 -1.71 16.54 -7.38
C PHE A 188 -2.15 17.66 -8.32
N SER A 189 -3.27 18.35 -8.02
CA SER A 189 -3.70 19.51 -8.81
C SER A 189 -2.77 20.71 -8.70
N MET A 190 -1.90 20.78 -7.68
CA MET A 190 -0.91 21.85 -7.56
C MET A 190 0.18 21.80 -8.64
N GLY A 191 0.34 20.65 -9.31
CA GLY A 191 1.36 20.49 -10.33
C GLY A 191 2.78 20.53 -9.75
N ARG A 192 3.66 21.30 -10.41
CA ARG A 192 5.06 21.46 -9.97
C ARG A 192 5.15 22.62 -8.98
N ILE A 193 5.75 22.36 -7.83
CA ILE A 193 5.89 23.29 -6.72
C ILE A 193 7.36 23.69 -6.59
N ASP A 194 7.62 24.99 -6.58
CA ASP A 194 8.96 25.54 -6.36
C ASP A 194 9.28 25.67 -4.87
N ALA A 195 10.55 25.48 -4.51
CA ALA A 195 11.00 25.50 -3.13
C ALA A 195 10.65 26.80 -2.41
N LEU A 196 10.87 27.96 -3.06
CA LEU A 196 10.58 29.26 -2.45
C LEU A 196 9.09 29.47 -2.20
N THR A 197 8.22 28.99 -3.10
CA THR A 197 6.77 29.03 -2.92
C THR A 197 6.36 28.21 -1.70
N ALA A 198 6.86 26.97 -1.59
CA ALA A 198 6.55 26.10 -0.47
C ALA A 198 7.04 26.64 0.89
N VAL A 199 8.29 27.12 0.96
CA VAL A 199 8.85 27.63 2.22
C VAL A 199 8.22 28.97 2.64
N ASN A 200 7.82 29.82 1.69
CA ASN A 200 7.08 31.05 1.99
C ASN A 200 5.71 30.73 2.60
N ALA A 201 4.94 29.82 2.00
CA ALA A 201 3.64 29.41 2.52
C ALA A 201 3.76 28.85 3.96
N MET A 202 4.74 27.97 4.20
CA MET A 202 5.04 27.47 5.54
C MET A 202 5.49 28.58 6.51
N HIS A 203 6.21 29.59 6.02
CA HIS A 203 6.71 30.69 6.84
C HIS A 203 5.61 31.65 7.29
N GLU A 204 4.65 31.99 6.41
CA GLU A 204 3.53 32.87 6.71
C GLU A 204 2.71 32.39 7.92
N VAL A 205 2.55 31.07 8.06
CA VAL A 205 1.86 30.45 9.20
C VAL A 205 2.80 30.01 10.34
N ARG A 206 4.08 30.39 10.29
CA ARG A 206 5.11 30.06 11.29
C ARG A 206 5.32 28.55 11.49
N TRP A 207 5.20 27.74 10.44
CA TRP A 207 5.44 26.29 10.51
C TRP A 207 6.86 25.97 11.06
N PRO A 208 7.04 25.00 11.97
CA PRO A 208 8.33 24.78 12.64
C PRO A 208 9.51 24.48 11.72
N ASP A 209 9.30 23.68 10.68
CA ASP A 209 10.38 23.15 9.82
C ASP A 209 10.56 23.89 8.49
N ARG A 210 9.96 25.09 8.38
CA ARG A 210 10.03 25.98 7.20
C ARG A 210 11.44 26.29 6.66
N PHE A 211 12.48 26.12 7.49
CA PHE A 211 13.88 26.41 7.12
C PHE A 211 14.70 25.18 6.72
N GLN A 212 14.10 23.98 6.70
CA GLN A 212 14.81 22.74 6.41
C GLN A 212 14.97 22.50 4.90
N GLY A 213 16.09 21.89 4.50
CA GLY A 213 16.40 21.62 3.08
C GLY A 213 15.63 20.45 2.47
N GLU A 214 15.07 19.57 3.30
CA GLU A 214 14.13 18.50 2.88
C GLU A 214 12.69 19.02 2.83
N TRP A 215 12.52 20.21 2.22
CA TRP A 215 11.25 20.92 2.21
C TRP A 215 10.05 20.14 1.64
N PRO A 216 10.17 19.18 0.69
CA PRO A 216 8.97 18.48 0.21
C PRO A 216 8.27 17.64 1.28
N GLY A 217 9.03 17.06 2.22
CA GLY A 217 8.46 16.33 3.35
C GLY A 217 7.70 17.27 4.28
N PHE A 218 8.33 18.38 4.67
CA PHE A 218 7.71 19.35 5.56
C PHE A 218 6.53 20.10 4.93
N PHE A 219 6.58 20.36 3.62
CA PHE A 219 5.47 20.95 2.88
C PHE A 219 4.31 19.97 2.77
N LEU A 220 4.56 18.67 2.55
CA LEU A 220 3.54 17.63 2.59
C LEU A 220 2.85 17.57 3.96
N GLU A 221 3.61 17.57 5.05
CA GLU A 221 3.08 17.60 6.42
C GLU A 221 2.20 18.85 6.66
N TYR A 222 2.70 20.03 6.29
CA TYR A 222 2.00 21.30 6.41
C TYR A 222 0.68 21.30 5.62
N GLU A 223 0.71 20.89 4.35
CA GLU A 223 -0.46 20.85 3.49
C GLU A 223 -1.49 19.82 3.98
N PHE A 224 -1.03 18.69 4.52
CA PHE A 224 -1.93 17.69 5.08
C PHE A 224 -2.62 18.19 6.37
N ASP A 225 -1.88 18.81 7.30
CA ASP A 225 -2.47 19.42 8.51
C ASP A 225 -3.53 20.46 8.14
N ARG A 226 -3.20 21.34 7.18
CA ARG A 226 -4.12 22.35 6.67
C ARG A 226 -5.37 21.74 6.07
N PHE A 227 -5.21 20.70 5.24
CA PHE A 227 -6.31 19.98 4.61
C PHE A 227 -7.23 19.34 5.65
N VAL A 228 -6.65 18.57 6.58
CA VAL A 228 -7.40 17.85 7.63
C VAL A 228 -8.23 18.83 8.48
N ARG A 229 -7.66 20.00 8.80
CA ARG A 229 -8.37 21.05 9.55
C ARG A 229 -9.51 21.68 8.76
N THR A 230 -9.28 21.96 7.49
CA THR A 230 -10.25 22.63 6.61
C THR A 230 -11.44 21.74 6.29
N GLU A 231 -11.19 20.45 6.03
CA GLU A 231 -12.23 19.48 5.68
C GLU A 231 -12.96 18.89 6.90
N GLY A 232 -12.50 19.16 8.12
CA GLY A 232 -13.17 18.68 9.34
C GLY A 232 -13.06 17.15 9.54
N VAL A 233 -11.99 16.52 9.04
CA VAL A 233 -11.81 15.06 9.03
C VAL A 233 -10.93 14.52 10.17
N GLN A 234 -10.64 15.34 11.19
CA GLN A 234 -9.83 14.98 12.36
C GLN A 234 -10.36 13.76 13.11
N GLY A 235 -11.68 13.54 13.08
CA GLY A 235 -12.33 12.37 13.68
C GLY A 235 -12.01 11.04 12.97
N LEU A 236 -11.37 11.08 11.79
CA LEU A 236 -10.90 9.91 11.06
C LEU A 236 -9.37 9.82 11.08
N VAL A 237 -8.71 10.92 10.73
CA VAL A 237 -7.25 11.05 10.65
C VAL A 237 -6.84 12.41 11.21
N GLU A 238 -5.93 12.41 12.16
CA GLU A 238 -5.36 13.62 12.76
C GLU A 238 -3.87 13.71 12.37
N PHE A 239 -3.43 14.90 11.98
CA PHE A 239 -2.01 15.22 11.90
C PHE A 239 -1.52 15.67 13.27
N GLN A 240 -0.36 15.17 13.71
CA GLN A 240 0.25 15.62 14.95
C GLN A 240 1.76 15.82 14.79
N LYS A 241 2.33 16.63 15.68
CA LYS A 241 3.78 16.81 15.79
C LYS A 241 4.19 16.82 17.26
N VAL A 242 4.37 15.63 17.83
CA VAL A 242 4.50 15.43 19.29
C VAL A 242 5.93 15.06 19.65
N LYS A 243 6.64 16.00 20.29
CA LYS A 243 8.00 15.79 20.81
C LYS A 243 8.00 15.64 22.32
N ALA A 244 7.33 14.61 22.84
CA ALA A 244 7.23 14.36 24.28
C ALA A 244 7.64 12.93 24.63
N ASN A 245 8.41 12.77 25.71
CA ASN A 245 8.84 11.45 26.19
C ASN A 245 7.61 10.56 26.49
N GLY A 246 7.66 9.32 25.98
CA GLY A 246 6.58 8.33 26.16
C GLY A 246 5.40 8.48 25.20
N ARG A 247 5.45 9.41 24.24
CA ARG A 247 4.49 9.49 23.13
C ARG A 247 5.18 9.13 21.82
N TYR A 248 4.40 8.56 20.89
CA TYR A 248 4.90 8.27 19.55
C TYR A 248 5.02 9.56 18.71
N ASP A 249 6.22 9.85 18.21
CA ASP A 249 6.51 10.97 17.30
C ASP A 249 6.26 10.52 15.84
N TYR A 250 4.98 10.29 15.53
CA TYR A 250 4.49 9.97 14.19
C TYR A 250 3.57 11.07 13.68
N ASP A 251 3.56 11.28 12.36
CA ASP A 251 2.79 12.35 11.73
C ASP A 251 1.26 12.11 11.79
N LEU A 252 0.82 10.85 11.78
CA LEU A 252 -0.60 10.48 11.60
C LEU A 252 -1.16 9.69 12.78
N VAL A 253 -2.36 10.06 13.21
CA VAL A 253 -3.17 9.31 14.19
C VAL A 253 -4.49 8.95 13.56
N PHE A 254 -4.79 7.65 13.50
CA PHE A 254 -6.07 7.15 13.00
C PHE A 254 -7.02 6.91 14.16
N LYS A 255 -8.22 7.48 14.08
CA LYS A 255 -9.20 7.45 15.18
C LYS A 255 -10.28 6.40 14.96
N SER A 256 -10.79 5.86 16.06
CA SER A 256 -12.03 5.07 16.12
C SER A 256 -12.94 5.70 17.16
N GLY A 257 -13.78 6.63 16.73
CA GLY A 257 -14.51 7.51 17.65
C GLY A 257 -13.54 8.35 18.49
N ALA A 258 -13.64 8.25 19.82
CA ALA A 258 -12.79 9.02 20.74
C ALA A 258 -11.41 8.38 21.01
N THR A 259 -11.15 7.17 20.53
CA THR A 259 -9.90 6.44 20.80
C THR A 259 -8.97 6.43 19.60
N VAL A 260 -7.67 6.21 19.85
CA VAL A 260 -6.70 5.93 18.80
C VAL A 260 -6.87 4.48 18.35
N ALA A 261 -7.04 4.28 17.05
CA ALA A 261 -7.09 2.96 16.43
C ALA A 261 -5.69 2.43 16.12
N TYR A 262 -4.84 3.29 15.54
CA TYR A 262 -3.44 3.03 15.20
C TYR A 262 -2.75 4.32 14.74
N TYR A 263 -1.45 4.24 14.47
CA TYR A 263 -0.63 5.35 13.99
C TYR A 263 -0.15 5.15 12.55
N GLY A 264 0.37 6.21 11.96
CA GLY A 264 1.06 6.17 10.68
C GLY A 264 1.98 7.36 10.47
N ASP A 265 2.66 7.39 9.33
CA ASP A 265 3.63 8.42 9.02
C ASP A 265 3.49 8.92 7.57
N LEU A 266 3.74 10.22 7.36
CA LEU A 266 3.80 10.80 6.03
C LEU A 266 5.23 10.74 5.52
N LYS A 267 5.42 10.21 4.31
CA LYS A 267 6.74 10.13 3.68
C LYS A 267 6.70 10.77 2.31
N ALA A 268 7.54 11.78 2.10
CA ALA A 268 7.89 12.23 0.77
C ALA A 268 9.12 11.44 0.27
N SER A 269 9.02 10.85 -0.92
CA SER A 269 10.12 10.11 -1.53
C SER A 269 10.31 10.49 -2.99
N ASP A 270 11.55 10.55 -3.43
CA ASP A 270 11.85 10.61 -4.85
C ASP A 270 11.41 9.30 -5.54
N VAL A 271 10.81 9.41 -6.72
CA VAL A 271 10.35 8.28 -7.54
C VAL A 271 11.51 7.36 -7.97
N VAL A 272 12.73 7.89 -8.14
CA VAL A 272 13.87 7.07 -8.58
C VAL A 272 14.50 6.25 -7.46
N LYS A 273 14.25 6.62 -6.19
CA LYS A 273 14.81 5.92 -5.03
C LYS A 273 14.07 4.60 -4.80
N GLN A 274 14.84 3.53 -4.56
CA GLN A 274 14.31 2.18 -4.31
C GLN A 274 13.92 1.93 -2.84
N GLU A 275 14.31 2.84 -1.95
CA GLU A 275 14.15 2.73 -0.51
C GLU A 275 13.71 4.07 0.06
N SER A 276 12.88 4.02 1.09
CA SER A 276 12.48 5.19 1.87
C SER A 276 12.79 4.94 3.35
N PRO A 277 13.56 5.82 4.02
CA PRO A 277 13.76 5.71 5.45
C PRO A 277 12.43 5.82 6.22
N GLY A 278 12.18 4.88 7.11
CA GLY A 278 11.02 4.86 7.99
C GLY A 278 11.31 5.52 9.34
N ASN A 279 10.69 4.97 10.38
CA ASN A 279 10.80 5.46 11.77
C ASN A 279 11.91 4.75 12.53
N ASP A 280 12.14 5.20 13.77
CA ASP A 280 12.95 4.46 14.74
C ASP A 280 12.40 3.04 14.92
N ALA A 281 13.30 2.05 14.97
CA ALA A 281 12.90 0.64 14.98
C ALA A 281 12.26 0.20 16.30
N GLU A 282 12.73 0.73 17.44
CA GLU A 282 12.20 0.35 18.75
C GLU A 282 10.82 0.97 18.98
N ASP A 283 10.68 2.27 18.69
CA ASP A 283 9.38 2.95 18.78
C ASP A 283 8.37 2.36 17.78
N PHE A 284 8.81 1.97 16.58
CA PHE A 284 7.96 1.30 15.60
C PHE A 284 7.49 -0.07 16.10
N ALA A 285 8.40 -0.90 16.61
CA ALA A 285 8.06 -2.23 17.12
C ALA A 285 7.08 -2.13 18.30
N ARG A 286 7.29 -1.18 19.21
CA ARG A 286 6.37 -0.93 20.33
C ARG A 286 4.97 -0.51 19.83
N CYS A 287 4.91 0.41 18.88
CA CYS A 287 3.66 0.86 18.29
C CYS A 287 2.91 -0.29 17.59
N LEU A 288 3.64 -1.13 16.85
CA LEU A 288 3.03 -2.24 16.13
C LEU A 288 2.47 -3.29 17.12
N ALA A 289 3.22 -3.61 18.18
CA ALA A 289 2.75 -4.52 19.22
C ALA A 289 1.51 -3.97 19.97
N GLU A 290 1.40 -2.65 20.14
CA GLU A 290 0.30 -2.01 20.86
C GLU A 290 -0.98 -1.88 20.00
N PHE A 291 -0.84 -1.52 18.72
CA PHE A 291 -1.98 -1.19 17.85
C PHE A 291 -2.25 -2.21 16.73
N GLY A 292 -1.39 -3.22 16.59
CA GLY A 292 -1.49 -4.32 15.60
C GLY A 292 -1.21 -3.92 14.15
N ARG A 293 -1.17 -2.61 13.83
CA ARG A 293 -0.89 -2.11 12.49
C ARG A 293 -0.29 -0.70 12.50
N PHE A 294 0.36 -0.35 11.39
CA PHE A 294 0.93 0.98 11.15
C PHE A 294 0.82 1.34 9.67
N TRP A 295 0.45 2.59 9.35
CA TRP A 295 0.35 3.04 7.96
C TRP A 295 1.51 3.95 7.56
N TYR A 296 2.28 3.55 6.55
CA TYR A 296 3.12 4.47 5.81
C TYR A 296 2.35 5.05 4.63
N VAL A 297 2.12 6.36 4.66
CA VAL A 297 1.50 7.08 3.55
C VAL A 297 2.60 7.78 2.76
N VAL A 298 2.99 7.16 1.65
CA VAL A 298 4.14 7.56 0.84
C VAL A 298 3.67 8.34 -0.37
N TYR A 299 4.06 9.61 -0.43
CA TYR A 299 3.93 10.48 -1.58
C TYR A 299 5.24 10.50 -2.37
N GLU A 300 5.19 9.97 -3.58
CA GLU A 300 6.31 10.01 -4.50
C GLU A 300 6.28 11.26 -5.37
N HIS A 301 7.46 11.81 -5.61
CA HIS A 301 7.63 13.00 -6.43
C HIS A 301 8.78 12.87 -7.43
N GLU A 302 8.63 13.59 -8.54
CA GLU A 302 9.73 13.93 -9.45
C GLU A 302 10.48 15.13 -8.89
N THR A 303 11.81 15.11 -8.95
CA THR A 303 12.66 16.17 -8.41
C THR A 303 13.45 16.86 -9.53
N VAL A 304 13.48 18.19 -9.51
CA VAL A 304 14.51 18.98 -10.19
C VAL A 304 15.49 19.48 -9.13
N HIS A 305 16.76 19.15 -9.28
CA HIS A 305 17.80 19.58 -8.33
C HIS A 305 18.40 20.92 -8.74
N ALA A 306 18.65 21.79 -7.77
CA ALA A 306 19.20 23.12 -8.03
C ALA A 306 20.58 23.07 -8.70
N ARG A 307 21.39 22.04 -8.37
CA ARG A 307 22.71 21.84 -8.98
C ARG A 307 22.65 21.65 -10.50
N ASP A 308 21.53 21.17 -11.02
CA ASP A 308 21.35 20.93 -12.45
C ASP A 308 21.05 22.26 -13.19
N ASN A 309 20.75 23.33 -12.44
CA ASN A 309 20.43 24.68 -12.92
C ASN A 309 21.39 25.75 -12.33
N GLY A 310 22.65 25.38 -12.08
CA GLY A 310 23.68 26.34 -11.63
C GLY A 310 23.51 26.84 -10.18
N ASP A 311 22.80 26.09 -9.35
CA ASP A 311 22.58 26.37 -7.91
C ASP A 311 21.83 27.67 -7.58
N VAL A 312 21.22 28.32 -8.57
CA VAL A 312 20.48 29.59 -8.41
C VAL A 312 19.40 29.48 -7.32
N ALA A 313 18.64 28.40 -7.32
CA ALA A 313 17.59 28.16 -6.32
C ALA A 313 18.17 27.96 -4.90
N THR A 314 19.34 27.33 -4.78
CA THR A 314 20.03 27.16 -3.49
C THR A 314 20.44 28.52 -2.91
N ILE A 315 21.01 29.38 -3.75
CA ILE A 315 21.45 30.72 -3.37
C ILE A 315 20.23 31.54 -2.92
N ALA A 316 19.17 31.56 -3.72
CA ALA A 316 17.94 32.29 -3.41
C ALA A 316 17.30 31.80 -2.10
N TRP A 317 17.27 30.49 -1.86
CA TRP A 317 16.78 29.92 -0.61
C TRP A 317 17.63 30.29 0.61
N ASN A 318 18.96 30.23 0.50
CA ASN A 318 19.84 30.61 1.61
C ASN A 318 19.78 32.12 1.90
N GLU A 319 19.63 32.97 0.87
CA GLU A 319 19.38 34.40 1.04
C GLU A 319 18.03 34.68 1.72
N TRP A 320 16.97 34.00 1.27
CA TRP A 320 15.65 34.08 1.89
C TRP A 320 15.68 33.64 3.36
N ARG A 321 16.36 32.53 3.68
CA ARG A 321 16.52 32.07 5.07
C ARG A 321 17.15 33.15 5.93
N ARG A 322 18.21 33.79 5.42
CA ARG A 322 18.91 34.87 6.12
C ARG A 322 18.00 36.06 6.35
N SER A 323 17.26 36.52 5.34
CA SER A 323 16.34 37.65 5.47
C SER A 323 15.15 37.35 6.39
N ALA A 324 14.71 36.09 6.45
CA ALA A 324 13.69 35.59 7.36
C ALA A 324 14.21 35.31 8.80
N GLY A 325 15.43 35.71 9.12
CA GLY A 325 15.99 35.64 10.48
C GLY A 325 16.63 34.29 10.85
N HIS A 326 16.89 33.40 9.89
CA HIS A 326 17.62 32.17 10.17
C HIS A 326 19.12 32.43 10.39
N LEU A 327 19.60 32.17 11.61
CA LEU A 327 21.00 32.30 11.99
C LEU A 327 21.72 30.94 11.87
N ALA A 328 22.59 30.81 10.87
CA ALA A 328 23.39 29.61 10.68
C ALA A 328 24.52 29.51 11.73
N ARG A 329 24.64 28.36 12.41
CA ARG A 329 25.66 28.12 13.45
C ARG A 329 27.11 28.19 12.96
N LYS A 330 27.36 27.92 11.68
CA LYS A 330 28.70 27.85 11.07
C LYS A 330 29.03 29.04 10.15
N GLY A 331 28.31 30.16 10.31
CA GLY A 331 28.41 31.30 9.39
C GLY A 331 27.60 31.10 8.10
N TYR A 332 27.46 32.17 7.32
CA TYR A 332 26.68 32.18 6.09
C TYR A 332 27.48 31.61 4.91
N ASN A 333 26.87 30.68 4.16
CA ASN A 333 27.40 30.17 2.90
C ASN A 333 26.23 30.04 1.90
N PRO A 334 26.24 30.80 0.78
CA PRO A 334 25.15 30.80 -0.20
C PRO A 334 24.95 29.45 -0.89
N LEU A 335 25.98 28.59 -0.93
CA LEU A 335 25.94 27.27 -1.56
C LEU A 335 25.77 26.13 -0.56
N SER A 336 25.46 26.45 0.71
CA SER A 336 25.14 25.41 1.69
C SER A 336 23.95 24.58 1.20
N TYR A 337 24.10 23.25 1.23
CA TYR A 337 23.10 22.28 0.77
C TYR A 337 22.91 22.15 -0.77
N ALA A 338 23.66 22.89 -1.59
CA ALA A 338 23.56 22.90 -3.06
C ALA A 338 23.41 21.52 -3.72
N ARG A 339 24.25 20.56 -3.31
CA ARG A 339 24.26 19.19 -3.86
C ARG A 339 22.97 18.39 -3.63
N ARG A 340 22.16 18.76 -2.62
CA ARG A 340 20.96 18.04 -2.19
C ARG A 340 19.69 18.86 -2.35
N PHE A 341 19.81 20.18 -2.52
CA PHE A 341 18.67 21.07 -2.58
C PHE A 341 17.80 20.73 -3.79
N LYS A 342 16.50 20.64 -3.53
CA LYS A 342 15.48 20.37 -4.53
C LYS A 342 14.91 21.71 -4.93
N GLU A 343 15.09 22.10 -6.18
CA GLU A 343 14.58 23.38 -6.69
C GLU A 343 13.06 23.34 -6.80
N SER A 344 12.53 22.26 -7.37
CA SER A 344 11.09 22.03 -7.47
C SER A 344 10.78 20.54 -7.42
N VAL A 345 9.55 20.21 -7.01
CA VAL A 345 9.04 18.85 -7.06
C VAL A 345 7.64 18.80 -7.66
N ARG A 346 7.27 17.66 -8.24
CA ARG A 346 5.90 17.35 -8.65
C ARG A 346 5.51 16.03 -8.01
N PHE A 347 4.50 16.02 -7.16
CA PHE A 347 3.96 14.78 -6.61
C PHE A 347 3.17 14.03 -7.68
N THR A 348 3.45 12.73 -7.85
CA THR A 348 2.90 11.93 -8.97
C THR A 348 2.16 10.68 -8.53
N ARG A 349 2.48 10.15 -7.35
CA ARG A 349 1.87 8.94 -6.81
C ARG A 349 1.76 9.00 -5.30
N MET A 350 0.68 8.46 -4.77
CA MET A 350 0.49 8.17 -3.36
C MET A 350 0.31 6.66 -3.20
N SER A 351 0.89 6.10 -2.15
CA SER A 351 0.67 4.72 -1.73
C SER A 351 0.43 4.68 -0.22
N VAL A 352 -0.62 4.01 0.21
CA VAL A 352 -0.83 3.63 1.60
C VAL A 352 -0.32 2.20 1.77
N LEU A 353 0.70 2.06 2.61
CA LEU A 353 1.35 0.80 2.92
C LEU A 353 1.01 0.44 4.36
N GLU A 354 0.26 -0.64 4.56
CA GLU A 354 0.00 -1.15 5.90
C GLU A 354 1.11 -2.11 6.29
N VAL A 355 1.76 -1.83 7.42
CA VAL A 355 2.64 -2.76 8.10
C VAL A 355 1.88 -3.39 9.26
N ASN A 356 1.92 -4.71 9.32
CA ASN A 356 1.31 -5.52 10.37
C ASN A 356 2.23 -6.71 10.68
N ASP A 357 1.90 -7.50 11.69
CA ASP A 357 2.69 -8.68 12.06
C ASP A 357 2.87 -9.66 10.89
N ALA A 358 1.92 -9.68 9.95
CA ALA A 358 1.97 -10.56 8.80
C ALA A 358 2.93 -10.13 7.69
N ASN A 359 3.51 -8.95 7.79
CA ASN A 359 4.37 -8.45 6.73
C ASN A 359 5.62 -7.73 7.27
N ALA A 360 5.66 -7.33 8.55
CA ALA A 360 6.76 -6.62 9.21
C ALA A 360 8.15 -7.20 8.93
N GLY A 361 8.32 -8.52 9.08
CA GLY A 361 9.60 -9.23 8.89
C GLY A 361 10.13 -9.23 7.45
N VAL A 362 9.28 -8.92 6.46
CA VAL A 362 9.65 -8.85 5.04
C VAL A 362 10.00 -7.43 4.59
N VAL A 363 9.47 -6.41 5.29
CA VAL A 363 9.60 -4.97 4.93
C VAL A 363 10.90 -4.40 5.46
N LEU A 364 11.10 -4.58 6.77
CA LEU A 364 11.92 -3.67 7.55
C LEU A 364 13.35 -4.18 7.48
N GLY A 365 14.14 -3.58 6.59
CA GLY A 365 15.59 -3.69 6.70
C GLY A 365 16.08 -2.82 7.86
N GLU A 366 17.14 -3.26 8.53
CA GLU A 366 17.89 -2.39 9.44
C GLU A 366 18.61 -1.29 8.63
N PHE A 367 18.45 -0.03 9.02
CA PHE A 367 19.21 1.09 8.47
C PHE A 367 20.05 1.75 9.56
N ALA A 368 21.37 1.58 9.47
CA ALA A 368 22.32 2.31 10.30
C ALA A 368 22.44 3.76 9.80
N GLN A 369 21.92 4.71 10.58
CA GLN A 369 21.83 6.13 10.20
C GLN A 369 23.16 6.92 10.31
N GLY A 370 24.27 6.22 10.58
CA GLY A 370 25.59 6.79 10.86
C GLY A 370 25.75 7.21 12.33
N GLN A 371 26.64 8.17 12.58
CA GLN A 371 26.91 8.69 13.93
C GLN A 371 26.25 10.06 14.15
N GLN A 372 25.93 10.35 15.42
CA GLN A 372 25.57 11.66 15.92
C GLN A 372 26.76 12.63 15.85
N PRO A 373 26.54 13.96 15.95
CA PRO A 373 27.63 14.94 15.97
C PRO A 373 28.65 14.76 17.10
N ASP A 374 28.29 14.04 18.16
CA ASP A 374 29.15 13.67 19.31
C ASP A 374 29.88 12.33 19.13
N GLY A 375 29.67 11.63 18.01
CA GLY A 375 30.28 10.34 17.69
C GLY A 375 29.47 9.11 18.10
N ALA A 376 28.35 9.26 18.83
CA ALA A 376 27.50 8.14 19.21
C ALA A 376 26.79 7.52 18.00
N ALA A 377 26.54 6.20 17.99
CA ALA A 377 25.74 5.58 16.94
C ALA A 377 24.29 6.12 16.97
N ARG A 378 23.72 6.45 15.82
CA ARG A 378 22.29 6.78 15.73
C ARG A 378 21.45 5.50 15.86
N ALA A 379 20.28 5.64 16.46
CA ALA A 379 19.31 4.56 16.57
C ALA A 379 18.95 4.00 15.19
N LEU A 380 18.70 2.69 15.14
CA LEU A 380 18.35 2.00 13.91
C LEU A 380 17.00 2.48 13.42
N LYS A 381 16.89 2.71 12.12
CA LYS A 381 15.62 2.98 11.48
C LYS A 381 15.15 1.77 10.70
N VAL A 382 13.83 1.61 10.64
CA VAL A 382 13.23 0.69 9.69
C VAL A 382 13.35 1.28 8.28
N MET A 383 13.60 0.42 7.29
CA MET A 383 13.68 0.83 5.89
C MET A 383 12.57 0.21 5.06
N ILE A 384 11.82 1.05 4.33
CA ILE A 384 10.77 0.59 3.42
C ILE A 384 11.42 0.21 2.08
N LYS A 385 11.49 -1.10 1.79
CA LYS A 385 12.00 -1.63 0.53
C LYS A 385 10.93 -1.59 -0.56
N LYS A 386 10.97 -0.61 -1.48
CA LYS A 386 9.93 -0.42 -2.51
C LYS A 386 9.77 -1.59 -3.48
N ARG A 387 10.79 -2.45 -3.62
CA ARG A 387 10.69 -3.71 -4.40
C ARG A 387 9.64 -4.69 -3.86
N ASN A 388 9.30 -4.58 -2.57
CA ASN A 388 8.32 -5.42 -1.89
C ASN A 388 6.98 -4.70 -1.68
N VAL A 389 6.77 -3.51 -2.26
CA VAL A 389 5.60 -2.64 -1.96
C VAL A 389 4.27 -3.37 -2.06
N ASP A 390 4.15 -4.32 -3.00
CA ASP A 390 2.92 -5.07 -3.25
C ASP A 390 2.49 -5.93 -2.05
N ASN A 391 3.41 -6.25 -1.13
CA ASN A 391 3.09 -6.96 0.11
C ASN A 391 2.58 -6.03 1.24
N PHE A 392 2.50 -4.73 1.00
CA PHE A 392 2.05 -3.71 1.98
C PHE A 392 0.95 -2.84 1.42
N LEU A 393 0.86 -2.76 0.10
CA LEU A 393 0.01 -1.84 -0.60
C LEU A 393 -1.45 -2.16 -0.31
N ILE A 394 -2.11 -1.28 0.44
CA ILE A 394 -3.55 -1.34 0.65
C ILE A 394 -4.30 -0.35 -0.24
N TYR A 395 -3.63 0.71 -0.70
CA TYR A 395 -4.19 1.69 -1.61
C TYR A 395 -3.12 2.44 -2.38
N SER A 396 -3.42 2.83 -3.62
CA SER A 396 -2.59 3.76 -4.40
C SER A 396 -3.43 4.72 -5.22
N HIS A 397 -2.93 5.93 -5.41
CA HIS A 397 -3.49 6.94 -6.29
C HIS A 397 -2.38 7.54 -7.16
N THR A 398 -2.63 7.74 -8.45
CA THR A 398 -1.68 8.35 -9.40
C THR A 398 -2.36 9.51 -10.11
N VAL A 399 -1.59 10.52 -10.53
CA VAL A 399 -2.09 11.74 -11.20
C VAL A 399 -3.05 11.45 -12.36
N ASP A 400 -2.91 10.33 -13.06
CA ASP A 400 -3.72 9.97 -14.23
C ASP A 400 -4.90 9.01 -13.94
N GLN A 401 -5.21 8.72 -12.67
CA GLN A 401 -6.39 7.91 -12.33
C GLN A 401 -7.62 8.81 -12.16
N PRO A 402 -8.69 8.62 -12.97
CA PRO A 402 -9.93 9.35 -12.74
C PRO A 402 -10.47 9.02 -11.34
N ALA A 403 -11.00 10.02 -10.65
CA ALA A 403 -11.75 9.79 -9.42
C ALA A 403 -12.87 8.78 -9.74
N PRO A 404 -13.05 7.69 -8.95
CA PRO A 404 -14.18 6.82 -9.17
C PRO A 404 -15.46 7.65 -9.01
N SER A 405 -16.37 7.51 -9.97
CA SER A 405 -17.72 8.04 -9.84
C SER A 405 -18.31 7.50 -8.55
N ARG A 406 -18.84 8.38 -7.69
CA ARG A 406 -19.67 7.96 -6.56
C ARG A 406 -20.83 7.14 -7.14
N SER A 407 -20.87 5.85 -6.83
CA SER A 407 -22.05 5.00 -7.04
C SER A 407 -23.10 5.33 -6.01
#